data_AF-A0A933ZQG8-F1
#
_entry.id   AF-A0A933ZQG8-F1
#
_cell.length_a   1.000
_cell.length_b   1.000
_cell.length_c   1.000
_cell.angle_alpha   90.00
_cell.angle_beta   90.00
_cell.angle_gamma   90.00
#
_symmetry.space_group_name_H-M   'P 1'
#
loop_
_entity.id
_entity.type
_entity.pdbx_description
1 polymer ?
#
loop_
_entity_poly.entity_id
_entity_poly.type
_entity_poly.pdbx_seq_one_letter_code
_entity_poly.pdbx_strand_id
1 'polypeptide(L)'
;MIGSACGGGDSATAPPSDGFLTDGGGGKGGAGKAGAAGGLINPDGSVAGNAGASGQGGSAASAGAGGAGVDAHTNDVSFNYDAPVFDAELNQDSACAQATAEAKPMPLDMYLMLDVTGSMGSDCNVGGTTASKWCRAINAVAGFVQAPSSNGMGVALQFFSTAISSACNGNVYDTPAVPMALLPGNANAIIASLNSHSPGGNTPTEGALRGIAKYTVGAQTPGRVMIGILVTDGSPTSCNTSIPALANIASQHFAATGIRTYVIGMTGANFGNLETIATAGGAPQHANYCSGAANCHYYNVGDGDPQAFIDALKQIQQSAIACTWQMPTSDAGLVDPDKIKIQYTPGGGGNPQELTRVTDASQCVAGGWYYDNNANPTSIQLCPDTCTTVQADTAAKISVLLGCQGT
;
A
#
# COMPACT_ATOMS: atom_id res chain seq x y z
N MET A 1 5.22 -69.25 26.71
CA MET A 1 5.21 -68.54 28.02
C MET A 1 4.18 -67.42 27.87
N ILE A 2 2.88 -67.65 28.07
CA ILE A 2 2.10 -67.63 29.33
C ILE A 2 2.48 -66.52 30.31
N GLY A 3 1.51 -65.64 30.63
CA GLY A 3 1.42 -64.78 31.82
C GLY A 3 1.30 -63.28 31.48
N SER A 4 0.12 -62.63 31.43
CA SER A 4 -0.75 -62.17 32.55
C SER A 4 -0.03 -61.25 33.55
N ALA A 5 -0.55 -60.14 34.07
CA ALA A 5 -1.84 -59.45 33.97
C ALA A 5 -1.79 -58.13 34.79
N CYS A 6 -2.82 -57.27 34.60
CA CYS A 6 -3.46 -56.31 35.55
C CYS A 6 -2.62 -55.16 36.17
N GLY A 7 -3.16 -53.96 36.46
CA GLY A 7 -4.52 -53.41 36.42
C GLY A 7 -4.64 -52.14 37.29
N GLY A 8 -5.75 -51.39 37.13
CA GLY A 8 -6.28 -50.35 38.04
C GLY A 8 -5.72 -48.93 37.80
N GLY A 9 -6.48 -47.87 37.51
CA GLY A 9 -7.90 -47.60 37.69
C GLY A 9 -8.14 -46.81 38.98
N ASP A 10 -8.30 -45.49 38.88
CA ASP A 10 -9.04 -44.68 39.87
C ASP A 10 -9.65 -43.44 39.21
N SER A 11 -10.97 -43.32 39.39
CA SER A 11 -11.84 -42.19 39.10
C SER A 11 -12.48 -41.74 40.40
N ALA A 12 -12.62 -40.43 40.60
CA ALA A 12 -13.48 -39.70 41.56
C ALA A 12 -12.71 -38.45 42.05
N THR A 13 -13.24 -37.26 42.27
CA THR A 13 -14.61 -36.71 42.34
C THR A 13 -14.43 -35.20 42.55
N ALA A 14 -15.27 -34.37 41.93
CA ALA A 14 -15.48 -32.98 42.36
C ALA A 14 -16.19 -32.94 43.73
N PRO A 15 -16.12 -31.80 44.44
CA PRO A 15 -17.37 -31.21 44.92
C PRO A 15 -17.47 -29.67 44.76
N PRO A 16 -18.70 -29.11 44.88
CA PRO A 16 -19.04 -27.71 44.61
C PRO A 16 -19.28 -26.88 45.90
N SER A 17 -19.45 -25.56 45.78
CA SER A 17 -20.34 -24.65 46.55
C SER A 17 -19.90 -23.18 46.36
N ASP A 18 -20.78 -22.32 45.82
CA ASP A 18 -21.61 -21.31 46.53
C ASP A 18 -20.78 -20.08 46.95
N GLY A 19 -21.13 -18.81 46.70
CA GLY A 19 -22.32 -18.14 46.19
C GLY A 19 -22.17 -16.64 46.50
N PHE A 20 -23.20 -15.85 46.18
CA PHE A 20 -23.61 -14.56 46.76
C PHE A 20 -23.67 -13.32 45.83
N LEU A 21 -24.82 -12.64 45.96
CA LEU A 21 -25.48 -11.56 45.21
C LEU A 21 -24.89 -10.17 45.59
N THR A 22 -25.08 -8.99 44.96
CA THR A 22 -26.26 -8.19 44.55
C THR A 22 -25.76 -6.90 43.83
N ASP A 23 -26.35 -6.44 42.71
CA ASP A 23 -27.26 -5.27 42.52
C ASP A 23 -26.74 -3.81 42.81
N GLY A 24 -27.14 -2.87 41.92
CA GLY A 24 -27.22 -1.41 42.11
C GLY A 24 -26.47 -0.62 41.02
N GLY A 25 -27.09 -0.12 39.94
CA GLY A 25 -27.96 1.07 39.88
C GLY A 25 -27.10 2.33 39.58
N GLY A 26 -27.11 2.96 38.41
CA GLY A 26 -28.16 3.85 37.90
C GLY A 26 -27.57 5.26 37.67
N GLY A 27 -27.85 5.92 36.54
CA GLY A 27 -27.46 7.33 36.34
C GLY A 27 -27.52 7.82 34.89
N LYS A 28 -28.67 8.38 34.50
CA LYS A 28 -28.86 9.18 33.27
C LYS A 28 -28.63 10.67 33.53
N GLY A 29 -28.22 11.40 32.50
CA GLY A 29 -28.34 12.86 32.36
C GLY A 29 -27.27 13.39 31.40
N GLY A 30 -27.51 14.27 30.44
CA GLY A 30 -28.70 15.00 30.00
C GLY A 30 -28.30 15.82 28.76
N ALA A 31 -29.26 16.03 27.86
CA ALA A 31 -29.11 16.86 26.66
C ALA A 31 -29.14 18.36 27.00
N GLY A 32 -28.37 19.17 26.28
CA GLY A 32 -28.48 20.63 26.27
C GLY A 32 -28.53 21.15 24.84
N LYS A 33 -29.70 21.64 24.41
CA LYS A 33 -29.92 22.36 23.15
C LYS A 33 -29.99 23.87 23.42
N ALA A 34 -29.54 24.62 22.41
CA ALA A 34 -30.05 25.89 21.90
C ALA A 34 -30.04 27.15 22.78
N GLY A 35 -29.45 28.20 22.21
CA GLY A 35 -29.78 29.60 22.47
C GLY A 35 -29.55 30.40 21.18
N ALA A 36 -30.64 30.77 20.52
CA ALA A 36 -30.69 31.70 19.40
C ALA A 36 -31.47 32.96 19.84
N ALA A 37 -31.01 34.14 19.41
CA ALA A 37 -31.74 35.40 19.18
C ALA A 37 -30.68 36.53 19.07
N GLY A 38 -30.71 37.51 18.17
CA GLY A 38 -31.75 37.97 17.24
C GLY A 38 -31.75 39.52 17.20
N GLY A 39 -31.89 40.10 16.00
CA GLY A 39 -32.30 41.51 15.75
C GLY A 39 -31.15 42.50 15.50
N LEU A 40 -30.89 43.02 14.29
CA LEU A 40 -31.66 43.87 13.35
C LEU A 40 -31.68 45.39 13.69
N ILE A 41 -31.46 46.18 12.62
CA ILE A 41 -31.88 47.57 12.30
C ILE A 41 -30.82 48.71 12.35
N ASN A 42 -30.55 49.21 11.12
CA ASN A 42 -29.94 50.43 10.53
C ASN A 42 -30.20 51.82 11.24
N PRO A 43 -29.89 52.99 10.62
CA PRO A 43 -28.61 53.61 10.18
C PRO A 43 -28.52 55.12 10.61
N ASP A 44 -27.56 55.88 10.03
CA ASP A 44 -27.50 57.36 9.90
C ASP A 44 -27.05 58.21 11.13
N GLY A 45 -26.13 59.17 10.88
CA GLY A 45 -25.81 60.26 11.80
C GLY A 45 -24.41 60.88 11.66
N SER A 46 -24.19 61.65 10.60
CA SER A 46 -23.01 62.48 10.28
C SER A 46 -22.56 63.47 11.37
N VAL A 47 -21.24 63.80 11.46
CA VAL A 47 -20.75 65.20 11.52
C VAL A 47 -19.24 65.36 11.19
N ALA A 48 -18.99 66.28 10.24
CA ALA A 48 -17.87 67.24 10.07
C ALA A 48 -16.40 66.74 10.02
N GLY A 49 -15.52 67.17 9.11
CA GLY A 49 -15.54 68.26 8.13
C GLY A 49 -14.16 68.95 8.09
N ASN A 50 -13.47 68.92 6.93
CA ASN A 50 -12.60 69.93 6.29
C ASN A 50 -11.65 69.19 5.30
N ALA A 51 -11.82 69.31 3.97
CA ALA A 51 -11.42 70.42 3.08
C ALA A 51 -9.88 70.63 3.04
N GLY A 52 -9.19 70.59 1.90
CA GLY A 52 -9.59 70.39 0.50
C GLY A 52 -8.40 70.59 -0.45
N ALA A 53 -8.58 70.16 -1.70
CA ALA A 53 -8.06 70.69 -2.97
C ALA A 53 -6.52 70.81 -3.16
N SER A 54 -5.89 70.65 -4.33
CA SER A 54 -6.26 70.33 -5.72
C SER A 54 -4.94 70.46 -6.51
N GLY A 55 -4.76 69.78 -7.64
CA GLY A 55 -3.74 70.18 -8.62
C GLY A 55 -3.28 69.10 -9.58
N GLN A 56 -3.99 68.96 -10.70
CA GLN A 56 -3.55 68.25 -11.90
C GLN A 56 -2.69 69.14 -12.81
N GLY A 57 -1.88 68.49 -13.64
CA GLY A 57 -1.18 69.06 -14.80
C GLY A 57 0.34 69.03 -14.61
N GLY A 58 1.17 68.54 -15.53
CA GLY A 58 0.98 68.10 -16.90
C GLY A 58 2.34 68.13 -17.59
N SER A 59 2.54 67.18 -18.49
CA SER A 59 3.38 67.27 -19.71
C SER A 59 4.91 67.47 -19.62
N ALA A 60 5.59 66.39 -20.03
CA ALA A 60 6.44 66.29 -21.21
C ALA A 60 7.79 67.04 -21.32
N ALA A 61 8.78 66.22 -21.69
CA ALA A 61 9.95 66.48 -22.54
C ALA A 61 11.10 67.31 -21.95
N SER A 62 12.29 66.72 -21.89
CA SER A 62 13.28 66.86 -22.98
C SER A 62 14.60 66.16 -22.64
N ALA A 63 15.24 65.66 -23.69
CA ALA A 63 16.56 65.06 -23.64
C ALA A 63 17.64 66.10 -23.32
N GLY A 64 18.65 65.69 -22.55
CA GLY A 64 19.89 66.42 -22.35
C GLY A 64 21.04 65.42 -22.18
N ALA A 65 21.82 65.25 -23.24
CA ALA A 65 23.07 64.50 -23.22
C ALA A 65 24.23 65.40 -22.74
N GLY A 66 25.19 64.81 -22.02
CA GLY A 66 26.57 65.30 -21.96
C GLY A 66 27.02 65.82 -20.60
N GLY A 67 27.96 65.12 -19.97
CA GLY A 67 28.72 65.63 -18.83
C GLY A 67 29.57 64.56 -18.17
N ALA A 68 30.76 64.32 -18.72
CA ALA A 68 31.77 63.48 -18.11
C ALA A 68 32.23 64.08 -16.76
N GLY A 69 32.02 63.35 -15.68
CA GLY A 69 32.66 63.55 -14.38
C GLY A 69 33.30 62.24 -13.96
N VAL A 70 34.60 62.12 -14.22
CA VAL A 70 35.44 61.09 -13.59
C VAL A 70 35.59 61.48 -12.12
N ASP A 71 34.94 60.74 -11.24
CA ASP A 71 35.32 60.71 -9.83
C ASP A 71 35.54 59.25 -9.42
N ALA A 72 36.80 58.95 -9.12
CA ALA A 72 37.27 57.65 -8.72
C ALA A 72 37.20 57.57 -7.20
N HIS A 73 36.20 56.88 -6.65
CA HIS A 73 36.31 56.06 -5.44
C HIS A 73 34.96 55.45 -5.05
N THR A 74 34.71 54.22 -5.54
CA THR A 74 34.28 52.99 -4.85
C THR A 74 33.74 52.05 -5.94
N ASN A 75 34.13 50.78 -5.91
CA ASN A 75 33.57 49.78 -6.82
C ASN A 75 32.05 49.71 -6.62
N ASP A 76 31.29 50.28 -7.55
CA ASP A 76 29.84 50.10 -7.58
C ASP A 76 29.56 48.65 -7.96
N VAL A 77 29.01 47.89 -7.00
CA VAL A 77 28.56 46.53 -7.25
C VAL A 77 27.27 46.66 -8.04
N SER A 78 27.38 46.62 -9.35
CA SER A 78 26.22 46.50 -10.25
C SER A 78 25.50 45.18 -9.94
N PHE A 79 24.46 45.24 -9.11
CA PHE A 79 23.48 44.16 -9.02
C PHE A 79 22.66 44.18 -10.30
N ASN A 80 23.12 43.43 -11.32
CA ASN A 80 22.25 43.03 -12.41
C ASN A 80 21.19 42.10 -11.81
N TYR A 81 20.02 42.67 -11.53
CA TYR A 81 18.82 41.88 -11.29
C TYR A 81 18.39 41.33 -12.65
N ASP A 82 18.79 40.09 -12.93
CA ASP A 82 18.24 39.32 -14.04
C ASP A 82 16.81 38.93 -13.65
N ALA A 83 15.84 39.56 -14.29
CA ALA A 83 14.44 39.25 -14.02
C ALA A 83 14.20 37.77 -14.42
N PRO A 84 13.61 36.94 -13.54
CA PRO A 84 13.38 35.54 -13.87
C PRO A 84 12.52 35.45 -15.13
N VAL A 85 13.02 34.72 -16.13
CA VAL A 85 12.29 34.41 -17.35
C VAL A 85 11.15 33.46 -16.96
N PHE A 86 9.91 33.97 -16.96
CA PHE A 86 8.71 33.22 -16.56
C PHE A 86 8.20 32.22 -17.61
N ASP A 87 8.99 31.94 -18.65
CA ASP A 87 8.57 31.08 -19.76
C ASP A 87 9.66 30.11 -20.23
N ALA A 88 10.60 29.78 -19.35
CA ALA A 88 11.51 28.68 -19.59
C ALA A 88 10.78 27.37 -19.26
N GLU A 89 10.59 26.50 -20.26
CA GLU A 89 10.27 25.10 -20.02
C GLU A 89 11.20 24.57 -18.93
N LEU A 90 10.62 23.95 -17.89
CA LEU A 90 11.38 23.27 -16.83
C LEU A 90 12.31 22.24 -17.46
N ASN A 91 13.57 22.64 -17.66
CA ASN A 91 14.67 21.79 -18.10
C ASN A 91 15.61 21.58 -16.92
N GLN A 92 16.61 20.70 -17.07
CA GLN A 92 17.54 20.37 -15.98
C GLN A 92 18.25 21.60 -15.39
N ASP A 93 18.30 22.72 -16.11
CA ASP A 93 19.11 23.89 -15.77
C ASP A 93 18.29 25.09 -15.23
N SER A 94 16.96 25.03 -15.26
CA SER A 94 16.06 26.14 -14.85
C SER A 94 15.19 25.84 -13.62
N ALA A 95 15.24 24.62 -13.08
CA ALA A 95 14.60 24.28 -11.82
C ALA A 95 15.40 24.86 -10.64
N CYS A 96 14.80 25.71 -9.81
CA CYS A 96 15.41 26.17 -8.56
C CYS A 96 15.78 24.94 -7.70
N ALA A 97 17.08 24.70 -7.55
CA ALA A 97 17.65 23.60 -6.76
C ALA A 97 16.96 22.26 -7.03
N GLN A 98 17.42 21.56 -8.08
CA GLN A 98 16.99 20.21 -8.44
C GLN A 98 17.05 19.26 -7.23
N ALA A 99 15.97 19.18 -6.47
CA ALA A 99 15.70 18.05 -5.60
C ALA A 99 15.13 16.97 -6.52
N THR A 100 16.02 16.22 -7.17
CA THR A 100 15.64 14.91 -7.72
C THR A 100 15.31 14.05 -6.51
N ALA A 101 14.03 13.96 -6.18
CA ALA A 101 13.57 12.97 -5.24
C ALA A 101 13.44 11.66 -6.03
N GLU A 102 14.29 10.69 -5.70
CA GLU A 102 14.03 9.31 -6.12
C GLU A 102 12.65 8.96 -5.56
N ALA A 103 11.72 8.55 -6.44
CA ALA A 103 10.38 8.22 -6.03
C ALA A 103 10.47 7.00 -5.12
N LYS A 104 10.51 7.24 -3.79
CA LYS A 104 10.62 6.15 -2.83
C LYS A 104 9.36 5.32 -2.98
N PRO A 105 9.46 4.05 -3.40
CA PRO A 105 8.30 3.19 -3.47
C PRO A 105 7.56 3.22 -2.14
N MET A 106 6.23 3.42 -2.17
CA MET A 106 5.44 3.34 -0.94
C MET A 106 5.74 2.00 -0.26
N PRO A 107 6.13 1.99 1.02
CA PRO A 107 6.40 0.73 1.71
C PRO A 107 5.17 -0.18 1.67
N LEU A 108 5.41 -1.46 1.42
CA LEU A 108 4.35 -2.46 1.30
C LEU A 108 4.07 -3.11 2.66
N ASP A 109 2.79 -3.25 2.97
CA ASP A 109 2.26 -4.07 4.04
C ASP A 109 1.47 -5.24 3.45
N MET A 110 1.77 -6.44 3.92
CA MET A 110 1.26 -7.69 3.35
C MET A 110 0.58 -8.49 4.45
N TYR A 111 -0.66 -8.92 4.19
CA TYR A 111 -1.28 -9.96 5.01
C TYR A 111 -1.20 -11.31 4.30
N LEU A 112 -0.31 -12.17 4.78
CA LEU A 112 -0.07 -13.50 4.23
C LEU A 112 -1.01 -14.52 4.89
N MET A 113 -1.90 -15.10 4.10
CA MET A 113 -2.83 -16.16 4.48
C MET A 113 -2.33 -17.48 3.91
N LEU A 114 -1.67 -18.29 4.74
CA LEU A 114 -0.98 -19.50 4.34
C LEU A 114 -1.82 -20.75 4.61
N ASP A 115 -1.99 -21.58 3.57
CA ASP A 115 -2.63 -22.88 3.68
C ASP A 115 -1.81 -23.82 4.57
N VAL A 116 -2.45 -24.40 5.58
CA VAL A 116 -1.86 -25.43 6.45
C VAL A 116 -2.72 -26.70 6.45
N THR A 117 -3.39 -26.97 5.34
CA THR A 117 -4.31 -28.10 5.21
C THR A 117 -3.58 -29.40 4.94
N GLY A 118 -4.27 -30.54 5.12
CA GLY A 118 -3.65 -31.86 4.98
C GLY A 118 -3.01 -32.12 3.61
N SER A 119 -3.44 -31.42 2.54
CA SER A 119 -2.82 -31.52 1.20
C SER A 119 -1.39 -31.00 1.15
N MET A 120 -1.01 -30.11 2.07
CA MET A 120 0.35 -29.54 2.17
C MET A 120 1.40 -30.59 2.55
N GLY A 121 0.96 -31.79 2.98
CA GLY A 121 1.79 -32.97 3.16
C GLY A 121 2.41 -33.04 4.56
N SER A 122 3.56 -33.70 4.66
CA SER A 122 4.20 -33.95 5.95
C SER A 122 4.71 -32.68 6.63
N ASP A 123 4.66 -32.70 7.95
CA ASP A 123 5.19 -31.64 8.82
C ASP A 123 6.71 -31.45 8.66
N CYS A 124 7.18 -30.24 8.94
CA CYS A 124 8.55 -29.80 8.81
C CYS A 124 8.75 -28.48 9.59
N ASN A 125 9.97 -28.24 10.07
CA ASN A 125 10.39 -26.94 10.60
C ASN A 125 11.21 -26.17 9.56
N VAL A 126 11.24 -24.85 9.67
CA VAL A 126 12.16 -23.98 8.91
C VAL A 126 13.60 -24.48 9.04
N GLY A 127 14.29 -24.59 7.91
CA GLY A 127 15.60 -25.23 7.76
C GLY A 127 15.54 -26.72 7.46
N GLY A 128 14.39 -27.36 7.59
CA GLY A 128 14.17 -28.76 7.25
C GLY A 128 14.16 -29.02 5.74
N THR A 129 14.40 -30.28 5.36
CA THR A 129 14.50 -30.72 3.96
C THR A 129 13.45 -31.77 3.58
N THR A 130 12.42 -31.96 4.42
CA THR A 130 11.31 -32.88 4.14
C THR A 130 10.69 -32.55 2.79
N ALA A 131 10.50 -33.56 1.95
CA ALA A 131 9.86 -33.41 0.65
C ALA A 131 8.33 -33.26 0.79
N SER A 132 7.89 -32.10 1.28
CA SER A 132 6.48 -31.72 1.37
C SER A 132 6.28 -30.27 0.92
N LYS A 133 5.06 -29.96 0.46
CA LYS A 133 4.68 -28.60 0.06
C LYS A 133 4.78 -27.64 1.24
N TRP A 134 4.33 -28.07 2.41
CA TRP A 134 4.49 -27.34 3.68
C TRP A 134 5.95 -26.95 3.95
N CYS A 135 6.86 -27.94 3.95
CA CYS A 135 8.26 -27.70 4.26
C CYS A 135 8.90 -26.68 3.31
N ARG A 136 8.58 -26.78 2.02
CA ARG A 136 9.13 -25.87 1.01
C ARG A 136 8.50 -24.47 1.13
N ALA A 137 7.20 -24.37 1.38
CA ALA A 137 6.51 -23.10 1.62
C ALA A 137 7.02 -22.35 2.84
N ILE A 138 7.16 -23.00 4.01
CA ILE A 138 7.65 -22.33 5.22
C ILE A 138 9.11 -21.88 5.07
N ASN A 139 9.94 -22.66 4.38
CA ASN A 139 11.32 -22.28 4.06
C ASN A 139 11.37 -21.08 3.12
N ALA A 140 10.46 -21.00 2.15
CA ALA A 140 10.36 -19.87 1.25
C ALA A 140 9.93 -18.59 1.96
N VAL A 141 8.91 -18.67 2.81
CA VAL A 141 8.45 -17.55 3.62
C VAL A 141 9.55 -17.09 4.56
N ALA A 142 10.23 -18.02 5.25
CA ALA A 142 11.39 -17.70 6.09
C ALA A 142 12.51 -17.00 5.31
N GLY A 143 12.86 -17.52 4.13
CA GLY A 143 13.86 -16.91 3.26
C GLY A 143 13.48 -15.50 2.80
N PHE A 144 12.21 -15.28 2.45
CA PHE A 144 11.70 -13.96 2.07
C PHE A 144 11.77 -12.96 3.22
N VAL A 145 11.28 -13.32 4.42
CA VAL A 145 11.23 -12.38 5.56
C VAL A 145 12.61 -12.07 6.14
N GLN A 146 13.62 -12.90 5.84
CA GLN A 146 15.02 -12.69 6.20
C GLN A 146 15.83 -11.98 5.10
N ALA A 147 15.31 -11.92 3.87
CA ALA A 147 16.04 -11.33 2.75
C ALA A 147 16.20 -9.81 2.92
N PRO A 148 17.38 -9.22 2.62
CA PRO A 148 17.55 -7.76 2.69
C PRO A 148 16.56 -6.97 1.81
N SER A 149 16.08 -7.57 0.71
CA SER A 149 15.08 -6.97 -0.18
C SER A 149 13.70 -6.80 0.45
N SER A 150 13.43 -7.45 1.58
CA SER A 150 12.16 -7.35 2.30
C SER A 150 12.18 -6.32 3.44
N ASN A 151 13.34 -5.72 3.72
CA ASN A 151 13.49 -4.71 4.77
C ASN A 151 12.52 -3.53 4.57
N GLY A 152 11.85 -3.12 5.64
CA GLY A 152 10.89 -2.02 5.63
C GLY A 152 9.48 -2.40 5.18
N MET A 153 9.24 -3.65 4.74
CA MET A 153 7.88 -4.14 4.51
C MET A 153 7.23 -4.58 5.82
N GLY A 154 5.93 -4.31 5.96
CA GLY A 154 5.12 -4.87 7.03
C GLY A 154 4.62 -6.24 6.60
N VAL A 155 4.77 -7.25 7.46
CA VAL A 155 4.19 -8.56 7.19
C VAL A 155 3.39 -9.00 8.41
N ALA A 156 2.13 -9.35 8.19
CA ALA A 156 1.31 -10.12 9.11
C ALA A 156 1.10 -11.53 8.54
N LEU A 157 1.07 -12.53 9.41
CA LEU A 157 0.89 -13.93 9.00
C LEU A 157 -0.33 -14.51 9.68
N GLN A 158 -1.13 -15.24 8.90
CA GLN A 158 -2.15 -16.12 9.40
C GLN A 158 -2.17 -17.42 8.61
N PHE A 159 -2.66 -18.47 9.25
CA PHE A 159 -2.86 -19.77 8.66
C PHE A 159 -4.34 -20.06 8.51
N PHE A 160 -4.70 -20.77 7.45
CA PHE A 160 -6.04 -21.30 7.32
C PHE A 160 -6.03 -22.82 7.16
N SER A 161 -6.81 -23.43 8.03
CA SER A 161 -7.21 -24.83 8.02
C SER A 161 -8.46 -24.92 8.89
N THR A 162 -9.30 -25.92 8.66
CA THR A 162 -10.43 -26.20 9.54
C THR A 162 -10.45 -27.63 10.04
N ALA A 163 -10.82 -27.73 11.32
CA ALA A 163 -11.55 -28.86 11.89
C ALA A 163 -13.01 -28.50 12.28
N ILE A 164 -13.47 -27.24 12.09
CA ILE A 164 -14.73 -26.71 12.67
C ILE A 164 -15.48 -25.69 11.79
N SER A 165 -16.80 -25.58 11.99
CA SER A 165 -17.77 -24.80 11.18
C SER A 165 -17.73 -23.28 11.35
N SER A 166 -17.02 -22.74 12.35
CA SER A 166 -16.95 -21.28 12.62
C SER A 166 -15.98 -20.52 11.70
N ALA A 167 -15.16 -21.21 10.91
CA ALA A 167 -14.15 -20.59 10.07
C ALA A 167 -14.70 -19.88 8.83
N CYS A 168 -15.90 -20.25 8.37
CA CYS A 168 -16.43 -19.79 7.09
C CYS A 168 -16.78 -18.28 7.05
N ASN A 169 -17.01 -17.66 8.21
CA ASN A 169 -17.29 -16.22 8.28
C ASN A 169 -16.02 -15.36 8.25
N GLY A 170 -14.82 -15.96 8.33
CA GLY A 170 -13.54 -15.27 8.33
C GLY A 170 -13.10 -14.67 9.67
N ASN A 171 -13.90 -14.74 10.74
CA ASN A 171 -13.56 -14.11 12.03
C ASN A 171 -12.34 -14.73 12.71
N VAL A 172 -12.07 -16.01 12.47
CA VAL A 172 -10.87 -16.66 13.01
C VAL A 172 -9.62 -16.31 12.19
N TYR A 173 -9.83 -15.75 11.00
CA TYR A 173 -8.78 -15.42 10.03
C TYR A 173 -8.62 -13.91 9.85
N ASP A 174 -9.31 -13.07 10.65
CA ASP A 174 -9.09 -11.62 10.67
C ASP A 174 -8.15 -11.19 11.80
N THR A 175 -7.77 -12.11 12.66
CA THR A 175 -6.79 -11.90 13.73
C THR A 175 -5.54 -12.70 13.37
N PRO A 176 -4.39 -12.06 13.06
CA PRO A 176 -3.20 -12.77 12.60
C PRO A 176 -2.55 -13.58 13.72
N ALA A 177 -1.98 -14.75 13.37
CA ALA A 177 -1.11 -15.52 14.27
C ALA A 177 0.16 -14.74 14.61
N VAL A 178 0.68 -13.96 13.65
CA VAL A 178 1.75 -12.99 13.88
C VAL A 178 1.28 -11.61 13.45
N PRO A 179 1.07 -10.67 14.39
CA PRO A 179 0.64 -9.30 14.09
C PRO A 179 1.56 -8.59 13.08
N MET A 180 0.99 -7.61 12.38
CA MET A 180 1.74 -6.76 11.46
C MET A 180 2.90 -6.07 12.18
N ALA A 181 4.11 -6.27 11.70
CA ALA A 181 5.27 -5.48 12.08
C ALA A 181 6.29 -5.46 10.94
N LEU A 182 7.20 -4.49 10.98
CA LEU A 182 8.19 -4.27 9.94
C LEU A 182 9.29 -5.33 9.96
N LEU A 183 9.74 -5.71 8.78
CA LEU A 183 10.93 -6.51 8.58
C LEU A 183 12.21 -5.64 8.65
N PRO A 184 13.31 -6.17 9.20
CA PRO A 184 13.50 -7.56 9.63
C PRO A 184 12.99 -7.87 11.04
N GLY A 185 12.49 -6.88 11.79
CA GLY A 185 12.07 -7.03 13.19
C GLY A 185 11.02 -8.13 13.43
N ASN A 186 10.12 -8.35 12.47
CA ASN A 186 9.07 -9.39 12.58
C ASN A 186 9.52 -10.80 12.15
N ALA A 187 10.71 -10.95 11.54
CA ALA A 187 11.12 -12.20 10.91
C ALA A 187 11.16 -13.39 11.90
N ASN A 188 11.69 -13.16 13.11
CA ASN A 188 11.79 -14.21 14.13
C ASN A 188 10.42 -14.66 14.65
N ALA A 189 9.47 -13.74 14.80
CA ALA A 189 8.11 -14.07 15.23
C ALA A 189 7.38 -14.90 14.16
N ILE A 190 7.58 -14.52 12.88
CA ILE A 190 7.08 -15.29 11.73
C ILE A 190 7.67 -16.70 11.73
N ILE A 191 8.98 -16.86 11.83
CA ILE A 191 9.65 -18.17 11.82
C ILE A 191 9.21 -19.04 13.01
N ALA A 192 9.09 -18.46 14.20
CA ALA A 192 8.58 -19.18 15.37
C ALA A 192 7.15 -19.68 15.15
N SER A 193 6.29 -18.84 14.56
CA SER A 193 4.92 -19.23 14.24
C SER A 193 4.85 -20.27 13.12
N LEU A 194 5.74 -20.24 12.12
CA LEU A 194 5.80 -21.28 11.08
C LEU A 194 6.15 -22.64 11.70
N ASN A 195 7.11 -22.68 12.62
CA ASN A 195 7.52 -23.91 13.32
C ASN A 195 6.49 -24.43 14.35
N SER A 196 5.47 -23.64 14.70
CA SER A 196 4.44 -24.04 15.66
C SER A 196 3.19 -24.60 15.00
N HIS A 197 3.15 -24.67 13.67
CA HIS A 197 2.01 -25.17 12.90
C HIS A 197 2.42 -26.38 12.07
N SER A 198 1.48 -27.30 11.87
CA SER A 198 1.69 -28.48 11.04
C SER A 198 0.46 -28.77 10.19
N PRO A 199 0.64 -29.32 8.97
CA PRO A 199 -0.46 -29.57 8.05
C PRO A 199 -1.54 -30.49 8.62
N GLY A 200 -2.81 -30.11 8.43
CA GLY A 200 -3.96 -30.92 8.80
C GLY A 200 -5.28 -30.22 8.51
N GLY A 201 -6.40 -30.94 8.56
CA GLY A 201 -7.73 -30.37 8.36
C GLY A 201 -8.09 -30.07 6.89
N ASN A 202 -9.25 -29.45 6.69
CA ASN A 202 -9.82 -29.08 5.38
C ASN A 202 -9.46 -27.64 4.98
N THR A 203 -9.74 -27.30 3.72
CA THR A 203 -9.40 -26.05 3.01
C THR A 203 -10.60 -25.09 2.91
N PRO A 204 -10.87 -24.25 3.92
CA PRO A 204 -11.97 -23.30 3.97
C PRO A 204 -11.59 -21.98 3.27
N THR A 205 -11.36 -22.01 1.96
CA THR A 205 -10.92 -20.83 1.20
C THR A 205 -11.89 -19.65 1.34
N GLU A 206 -13.19 -19.89 1.54
CA GLU A 206 -14.17 -18.84 1.86
C GLU A 206 -13.76 -18.05 3.11
N GLY A 207 -13.44 -18.76 4.19
CA GLY A 207 -13.01 -18.17 5.44
C GLY A 207 -11.73 -17.36 5.25
N ALA A 208 -10.74 -17.94 4.56
CA ALA A 208 -9.46 -17.30 4.29
C ALA A 208 -9.64 -15.96 3.55
N LEU A 209 -10.44 -15.94 2.47
CA LEU A 209 -10.72 -14.71 1.70
C LEU A 209 -11.46 -13.66 2.52
N ARG A 210 -12.43 -14.07 3.35
CA ARG A 210 -13.14 -13.14 4.26
C ARG A 210 -12.22 -12.60 5.34
N GLY A 211 -11.31 -13.42 5.87
CA GLY A 211 -10.31 -13.00 6.85
C GLY A 211 -9.35 -11.96 6.27
N ILE A 212 -8.84 -12.22 5.06
CA ILE A 212 -8.04 -11.25 4.30
C ILE A 212 -8.79 -9.92 4.16
N ALA A 213 -10.04 -9.97 3.66
CA ALA A 213 -10.84 -8.78 3.42
C ALA A 213 -11.11 -7.97 4.72
N LYS A 214 -11.37 -8.64 5.84
CA LYS A 214 -11.63 -7.99 7.13
C LYS A 214 -10.39 -7.36 7.73
N TYR A 215 -9.28 -8.11 7.79
CA TYR A 215 -8.06 -7.64 8.43
C TYR A 215 -7.46 -6.47 7.67
N THR A 216 -7.35 -6.59 6.34
CA THR A 216 -6.64 -5.59 5.53
C THR A 216 -7.31 -4.21 5.56
N VAL A 217 -8.64 -4.13 5.66
CA VAL A 217 -9.37 -2.86 5.86
C VAL A 217 -8.97 -2.16 7.16
N GLY A 218 -8.82 -2.91 8.25
CA GLY A 218 -8.47 -2.34 9.56
C GLY A 218 -6.98 -2.09 9.76
N ALA A 219 -6.12 -2.71 8.95
CA ALA A 219 -4.67 -2.68 9.11
C ALA A 219 -3.95 -1.67 8.22
N GLN A 220 -4.67 -0.89 7.40
CA GLN A 220 -4.04 0.10 6.50
C GLN A 220 -3.28 1.15 7.31
N THR A 221 -2.04 1.42 6.90
CA THR A 221 -1.21 2.48 7.48
C THR A 221 -1.07 3.63 6.49
N PRO A 222 -1.32 4.90 6.87
CA PRO A 222 -1.11 6.04 5.99
C PRO A 222 0.30 6.05 5.41
N GLY A 223 0.42 6.26 4.09
CA GLY A 223 1.71 6.26 3.40
C GLY A 223 2.27 4.88 3.06
N ARG A 224 1.49 3.80 3.26
CA ARG A 224 1.87 2.42 2.94
C ARG A 224 0.81 1.75 2.09
N VAL A 225 1.22 0.85 1.20
CA VAL A 225 0.28 0.04 0.40
C VAL A 225 -0.07 -1.21 1.19
N MET A 226 -1.36 -1.52 1.34
CA MET A 226 -1.80 -2.78 1.95
C MET A 226 -2.22 -3.76 0.84
N ILE A 227 -1.82 -5.02 0.96
CA ILE A 227 -2.30 -6.12 0.10
C ILE A 227 -2.63 -7.37 0.90
N GLY A 228 -3.54 -8.18 0.38
CA GLY A 228 -3.80 -9.53 0.85
C GLY A 228 -3.12 -10.56 -0.06
N ILE A 229 -2.62 -11.66 0.53
CA ILE A 229 -2.05 -12.77 -0.24
C ILE A 229 -2.64 -14.07 0.27
N LEU A 230 -3.30 -14.81 -0.62
CA LEU A 230 -3.74 -16.18 -0.39
C LEU A 230 -2.68 -17.13 -0.98
N VAL A 231 -2.17 -18.04 -0.16
CA VAL A 231 -1.27 -19.11 -0.60
C VAL A 231 -1.97 -20.43 -0.41
N THR A 232 -2.12 -21.26 -1.44
CA THR A 232 -2.80 -22.56 -1.35
C THR A 232 -2.29 -23.58 -2.35
N ASP A 233 -2.37 -24.86 -1.99
CA ASP A 233 -1.98 -25.99 -2.84
C ASP A 233 -3.17 -26.83 -3.31
N GLY A 234 -4.39 -26.39 -3.00
CA GLY A 234 -5.59 -27.20 -3.13
C GLY A 234 -6.81 -26.40 -3.56
N SER A 235 -7.86 -27.12 -3.92
CA SER A 235 -9.18 -26.53 -4.13
C SER A 235 -9.93 -26.42 -2.79
N PRO A 236 -10.90 -25.51 -2.67
CA PRO A 236 -11.72 -25.40 -1.47
C PRO A 236 -12.45 -26.73 -1.18
N THR A 237 -12.36 -27.23 0.05
CA THR A 237 -12.96 -28.52 0.47
C THR A 237 -14.00 -28.39 1.58
N SER A 238 -14.18 -27.19 2.13
CA SER A 238 -15.17 -26.88 3.16
C SER A 238 -15.69 -25.45 3.00
N CYS A 239 -16.73 -25.08 3.77
CA CYS A 239 -17.47 -23.84 3.57
C CYS A 239 -18.07 -23.78 2.15
N ASN A 240 -18.33 -22.59 1.61
CA ASN A 240 -18.70 -22.45 0.21
C ASN A 240 -17.51 -22.79 -0.70
N THR A 241 -17.67 -23.81 -1.54
CA THR A 241 -16.64 -24.26 -2.50
C THR A 241 -16.89 -23.76 -3.93
N SER A 242 -17.95 -22.96 -4.14
CA SER A 242 -18.27 -22.36 -5.44
C SER A 242 -17.26 -21.27 -5.78
N ILE A 243 -16.43 -21.52 -6.79
CA ILE A 243 -15.40 -20.58 -7.23
C ILE A 243 -15.96 -19.21 -7.61
N PRO A 244 -17.10 -19.09 -8.33
CA PRO A 244 -17.73 -17.79 -8.54
C PRO A 244 -18.12 -17.06 -7.25
N ALA A 245 -18.57 -17.78 -6.23
CA ALA A 245 -18.92 -17.18 -4.94
C ALA A 245 -17.67 -16.70 -4.17
N LEU A 246 -16.58 -17.47 -4.23
CA LEU A 246 -15.29 -17.10 -3.65
C LEU A 246 -14.67 -15.89 -4.35
N ALA A 247 -14.68 -15.89 -5.68
CA ALA A 247 -14.24 -14.76 -6.48
C ALA A 247 -15.06 -13.50 -6.16
N ASN A 248 -16.38 -13.63 -5.95
CA ASN A 248 -17.23 -12.51 -5.55
C ASN A 248 -16.84 -11.90 -4.19
N ILE A 249 -16.28 -12.67 -3.25
CA ILE A 249 -15.76 -12.13 -1.98
C ILE A 249 -14.55 -11.22 -2.27
N ALA A 250 -13.62 -11.69 -3.10
CA ALA A 250 -12.44 -10.93 -3.48
C ALA A 250 -12.79 -9.67 -4.30
N SER A 251 -13.74 -9.76 -5.24
CA SER A 251 -14.18 -8.61 -6.03
C SER A 251 -14.93 -7.57 -5.22
N GLN A 252 -15.79 -7.97 -4.28
CA GLN A 252 -16.47 -7.03 -3.39
C GLN A 252 -15.47 -6.30 -2.49
N HIS A 253 -14.47 -7.01 -1.99
CA HIS A 253 -13.40 -6.39 -1.22
C HIS A 253 -12.62 -5.37 -2.06
N PHE A 254 -12.11 -5.77 -3.23
CA PHE A 254 -11.35 -4.87 -4.11
C PHE A 254 -12.17 -3.65 -4.54
N ALA A 255 -13.44 -3.84 -4.93
CA ALA A 255 -14.32 -2.75 -5.33
C ALA A 255 -14.63 -1.76 -4.19
N ALA A 256 -14.67 -2.23 -2.94
CA ALA A 256 -14.97 -1.38 -1.79
C ALA A 256 -13.74 -0.62 -1.27
N THR A 257 -12.53 -1.16 -1.43
CA THR A 257 -11.33 -0.68 -0.71
C THR A 257 -10.16 -0.33 -1.62
N GLY A 258 -10.13 -0.83 -2.85
CA GLY A 258 -8.97 -0.79 -3.73
C GLY A 258 -7.82 -1.71 -3.31
N ILE A 259 -7.95 -2.46 -2.20
CA ILE A 259 -6.93 -3.37 -1.68
C ILE A 259 -6.94 -4.65 -2.53
N ARG A 260 -5.81 -4.93 -3.17
CA ARG A 260 -5.66 -6.10 -4.05
C ARG A 260 -5.45 -7.38 -3.24
N THR A 261 -6.02 -8.47 -3.73
CA THR A 261 -5.79 -9.83 -3.21
C THR A 261 -5.03 -10.65 -4.25
N TYR A 262 -3.81 -11.02 -3.92
CA TYR A 262 -2.95 -11.86 -4.75
C TYR A 262 -3.12 -13.33 -4.39
N VAL A 263 -2.89 -14.21 -5.35
CA VAL A 263 -3.04 -15.66 -5.17
C VAL A 263 -1.76 -16.36 -5.62
N ILE A 264 -1.15 -17.09 -4.69
CA ILE A 264 -0.01 -17.97 -4.94
C ILE A 264 -0.51 -19.41 -4.87
N GLY A 265 -0.41 -20.13 -5.98
CA GLY A 265 -0.82 -21.52 -6.12
C GLY A 265 0.38 -22.46 -6.12
N MET A 266 0.23 -23.61 -5.46
CA MET A 266 1.20 -24.70 -5.47
C MET A 266 0.66 -25.91 -6.24
N THR A 267 1.53 -26.88 -6.54
CA THR A 267 1.15 -28.12 -7.24
C THR A 267 -0.01 -28.82 -6.52
N GLY A 268 -1.04 -29.15 -7.29
CA GLY A 268 -2.29 -29.72 -6.79
C GLY A 268 -3.44 -28.72 -6.81
N ALA A 269 -3.15 -27.42 -6.89
CA ALA A 269 -4.18 -26.41 -7.06
C ALA A 269 -4.79 -26.45 -8.47
N ASN A 270 -6.06 -26.08 -8.58
CA ASN A 270 -6.69 -25.83 -9.87
C ASN A 270 -6.41 -24.37 -10.26
N PHE A 271 -5.44 -24.16 -11.14
CA PHE A 271 -5.01 -22.82 -11.55
C PHE A 271 -6.08 -22.03 -12.33
N GLY A 272 -7.06 -22.68 -12.97
CA GLY A 272 -8.21 -21.97 -13.54
C GLY A 272 -9.11 -21.36 -12.46
N ASN A 273 -9.26 -22.06 -11.33
CA ASN A 273 -9.98 -21.53 -10.18
C ASN A 273 -9.21 -20.39 -9.51
N LEU A 274 -7.88 -20.55 -9.35
CA LEU A 274 -7.03 -19.51 -8.78
C LEU A 274 -7.01 -18.25 -9.65
N GLU A 275 -6.99 -18.42 -10.98
CA GLU A 275 -7.10 -17.30 -11.93
C GLU A 275 -8.40 -16.52 -11.72
N THR A 276 -9.51 -17.22 -11.56
CA THR A 276 -10.82 -16.59 -11.34
C THR A 276 -10.82 -15.74 -10.06
N ILE A 277 -10.22 -16.26 -8.98
CA ILE A 277 -10.13 -15.55 -7.70
C ILE A 277 -9.14 -14.38 -7.78
N ALA A 278 -7.97 -14.58 -8.39
CA ALA A 278 -6.93 -13.55 -8.51
C ALA A 278 -7.39 -12.38 -9.38
N THR A 279 -8.05 -12.67 -10.51
CA THR A 279 -8.66 -11.66 -11.38
C THR A 279 -9.70 -10.85 -10.61
N ALA A 280 -10.59 -11.53 -9.88
CA ALA A 280 -11.63 -10.88 -9.09
C ALA A 280 -11.05 -10.06 -7.93
N GLY A 281 -9.96 -10.52 -7.31
CA GLY A 281 -9.21 -9.80 -6.28
C GLY A 281 -8.41 -8.60 -6.78
N GLY A 282 -8.46 -8.32 -8.09
CA GLY A 282 -7.76 -7.20 -8.70
C GLY A 282 -6.25 -7.41 -8.77
N ALA A 283 -5.73 -8.64 -8.76
CA ALA A 283 -4.31 -8.86 -9.03
C ALA A 283 -3.99 -8.39 -10.47
N PRO A 284 -2.88 -7.68 -10.72
CA PRO A 284 -2.48 -7.31 -12.09
C PRO A 284 -2.07 -8.54 -12.89
N GLN A 285 -2.23 -8.47 -14.21
CA GLN A 285 -1.81 -9.52 -15.12
C GLN A 285 -0.28 -9.51 -15.28
N HIS A 286 0.35 -10.68 -15.37
CA HIS A 286 1.78 -10.84 -15.63
C HIS A 286 2.07 -12.09 -16.48
N ALA A 287 3.31 -12.24 -16.95
CA ALA A 287 3.74 -13.37 -17.80
C ALA A 287 4.53 -14.47 -17.05
N ASN A 288 5.06 -14.16 -15.85
CA ASN A 288 5.90 -15.11 -15.10
C ASN A 288 5.05 -16.06 -14.25
N TYR A 289 5.53 -17.29 -13.99
CA TYR A 289 4.84 -18.25 -13.11
C TYR A 289 3.39 -18.59 -13.52
N CYS A 290 3.05 -18.50 -14.81
CA CYS A 290 1.69 -18.71 -15.34
C CYS A 290 1.36 -20.15 -15.77
N SER A 291 2.07 -21.15 -15.25
CA SER A 291 1.84 -22.58 -15.58
C SER A 291 1.80 -22.89 -17.09
N GLY A 292 2.54 -22.14 -17.90
CA GLY A 292 2.56 -22.28 -19.36
C GLY A 292 1.51 -21.46 -20.12
N ALA A 293 0.63 -20.71 -19.43
CA ALA A 293 -0.17 -19.67 -20.07
C ALA A 293 0.70 -18.45 -20.41
N ALA A 294 0.31 -17.71 -21.47
CA ALA A 294 1.04 -16.51 -21.89
C ALA A 294 1.00 -15.41 -20.83
N ASN A 295 -0.15 -15.26 -20.18
CA ASN A 295 -0.37 -14.32 -19.08
C ASN A 295 -1.35 -14.92 -18.07
N CYS A 296 -1.27 -14.45 -16.83
CA CYS A 296 -2.15 -14.86 -15.73
C CYS A 296 -2.17 -13.79 -14.62
N HIS A 297 -3.07 -13.96 -13.65
CA HIS A 297 -3.18 -13.15 -12.44
C HIS A 297 -2.70 -13.87 -11.17
N TYR A 298 -2.51 -15.20 -11.23
CA TYR A 298 -1.97 -16.03 -10.14
C TYR A 298 -0.47 -16.31 -10.29
N TYR A 299 0.19 -16.72 -9.22
CA TYR A 299 1.59 -17.19 -9.26
C TYR A 299 1.68 -18.69 -8.98
N ASN A 300 2.12 -19.51 -9.94
CA ASN A 300 2.41 -20.94 -9.71
C ASN A 300 3.86 -21.13 -9.24
N VAL A 301 4.01 -21.60 -8.00
CA VAL A 301 5.32 -21.84 -7.36
C VAL A 301 5.71 -23.32 -7.35
N GLY A 302 5.04 -24.16 -8.15
CA GLY A 302 5.23 -25.61 -8.17
C GLY A 302 4.95 -26.23 -6.82
N ASP A 303 5.77 -27.19 -6.39
CA ASP A 303 5.65 -27.84 -5.08
C ASP A 303 6.09 -26.94 -3.90
N GLY A 304 6.04 -25.62 -4.06
CA GLY A 304 6.58 -24.65 -3.10
C GLY A 304 8.05 -24.36 -3.28
N ASP A 305 8.58 -24.46 -4.51
CA ASP A 305 9.99 -24.16 -4.78
C ASP A 305 10.37 -22.81 -4.13
N PRO A 306 11.37 -22.78 -3.23
CA PRO A 306 11.66 -21.59 -2.46
C PRO A 306 12.02 -20.39 -3.32
N GLN A 307 12.71 -20.62 -4.44
CA GLN A 307 13.10 -19.56 -5.36
C GLN A 307 11.87 -19.00 -6.09
N ALA A 308 11.03 -19.86 -6.66
CA ALA A 308 9.79 -19.46 -7.32
C ALA A 308 8.86 -18.67 -6.40
N PHE A 309 8.75 -19.09 -5.14
CA PHE A 309 7.91 -18.42 -4.15
C PHE A 309 8.47 -17.05 -3.76
N ILE A 310 9.78 -16.96 -3.49
CA ILE A 310 10.45 -15.68 -3.23
C ILE A 310 10.29 -14.74 -4.43
N ASP A 311 10.44 -15.25 -5.65
CA ASP A 311 10.30 -14.46 -6.87
C ASP A 311 8.86 -14.02 -7.12
N ALA A 312 7.87 -14.86 -6.81
CA ALA A 312 6.46 -14.49 -6.80
C ALA A 312 6.19 -13.34 -5.81
N LEU A 313 6.69 -13.45 -4.56
CA LEU A 313 6.54 -12.38 -3.57
C LEU A 313 7.24 -11.08 -3.98
N LYS A 314 8.41 -11.16 -4.62
CA LYS A 314 9.10 -9.98 -5.18
C LYS A 314 8.32 -9.34 -6.32
N GLN A 315 7.71 -10.13 -7.21
CA GLN A 315 6.87 -9.60 -8.28
C GLN A 315 5.58 -8.99 -7.75
N ILE A 316 4.96 -9.62 -6.74
CA ILE A 316 3.82 -9.04 -6.01
C ILE A 316 4.24 -7.71 -5.41
N GLN A 317 5.40 -7.67 -4.73
CA GLN A 317 5.96 -6.45 -4.17
C GLN A 317 6.09 -5.36 -5.23
N GLN A 318 6.75 -5.64 -6.35
CA GLN A 318 6.94 -4.67 -7.43
C GLN A 318 5.60 -4.20 -8.02
N SER A 319 4.68 -5.13 -8.27
CA SER A 319 3.36 -4.81 -8.80
C SER A 319 2.50 -3.98 -7.82
N ALA A 320 2.64 -4.19 -6.52
CA ALA A 320 1.90 -3.45 -5.52
C ALA A 320 2.43 -2.02 -5.33
N ILE A 321 3.69 -1.78 -5.69
CA ILE A 321 4.46 -0.60 -5.29
C ILE A 321 4.60 0.47 -6.42
N ALA A 322 4.44 0.11 -7.69
CA ALA A 322 4.97 0.91 -8.79
C ALA A 322 4.07 2.03 -9.36
N CYS A 323 2.94 2.35 -8.73
CA CYS A 323 1.96 3.25 -9.36
C CYS A 323 1.42 4.34 -8.45
N THR A 324 1.88 4.39 -7.20
CA THR A 324 1.55 5.46 -6.28
C THR A 324 2.77 5.80 -5.45
N TRP A 325 3.12 7.08 -5.43
CA TRP A 325 4.21 7.60 -4.60
C TRP A 325 3.66 8.69 -3.71
N GLN A 326 4.23 8.81 -2.52
CA GLN A 326 3.97 9.98 -1.69
C GLN A 326 4.53 11.22 -2.38
N MET A 327 3.82 12.34 -2.23
CA MET A 327 4.33 13.63 -2.67
C MET A 327 5.68 13.88 -1.98
N PRO A 328 6.76 14.15 -2.73
CA PRO A 328 8.06 14.40 -2.12
C PRO A 328 7.98 15.62 -1.19
N THR A 329 8.53 15.50 0.02
CA THR A 329 8.78 16.67 0.87
C THR A 329 10.18 17.19 0.53
N SER A 330 10.30 18.47 0.16
CA SER A 330 11.61 19.10 -0.05
C SER A 330 12.07 19.80 1.23
N ASP A 331 13.35 19.64 1.59
CA ASP A 331 13.98 20.45 2.65
C ASP A 331 14.13 21.93 2.23
N ALA A 332 13.91 22.24 0.95
CA ALA A 332 14.12 23.53 0.31
C ALA A 332 12.87 24.43 0.25
N GLY A 333 11.70 23.97 0.73
CA GLY A 333 10.48 24.79 0.78
C GLY A 333 9.20 24.05 0.38
N LEU A 334 8.13 24.84 0.23
CA LEU A 334 6.83 24.36 -0.25
C LEU A 334 6.97 23.94 -1.72
N VAL A 335 6.76 22.65 -1.99
CA VAL A 335 6.72 22.10 -3.34
C VAL A 335 5.53 22.70 -4.09
N ASP A 336 5.75 23.19 -5.31
CA ASP A 336 4.69 23.66 -6.19
C ASP A 336 4.09 22.48 -6.97
N PRO A 337 2.83 22.08 -6.71
CA PRO A 337 2.17 21.00 -7.45
C PRO A 337 2.07 21.24 -8.96
N ASP A 338 2.11 22.50 -9.40
CA ASP A 338 2.03 22.83 -10.82
C ASP A 338 3.39 22.79 -11.52
N LYS A 339 4.49 22.62 -10.76
CA LYS A 339 5.85 22.50 -11.29
C LYS A 339 6.48 21.13 -10.99
N ILE A 340 5.68 20.07 -11.04
CA ILE A 340 6.19 18.70 -10.94
C ILE A 340 6.27 18.04 -12.30
N LYS A 341 7.39 17.37 -12.53
CA LYS A 341 7.61 16.49 -13.67
C LYS A 341 7.98 15.11 -13.18
N ILE A 342 7.40 14.10 -13.80
CA ILE A 342 7.73 12.70 -13.50
C ILE A 342 8.45 12.13 -14.69
N GLN A 343 9.59 11.48 -14.44
CA GLN A 343 10.37 10.82 -15.47
C GLN A 343 10.43 9.32 -15.20
N TYR A 344 10.09 8.54 -16.21
CA TYR A 344 10.27 7.11 -16.27
C TYR A 344 11.53 6.76 -17.07
N THR A 345 12.47 6.06 -16.45
CA THR A 345 13.66 5.55 -17.13
C THR A 345 13.56 4.03 -17.29
N PRO A 346 13.52 3.50 -18.53
CA PRO A 346 13.51 2.06 -18.76
C PRO A 346 14.80 1.39 -18.27
N GLY A 347 14.66 0.25 -17.60
CA GLY A 347 15.74 -0.53 -17.03
C GLY A 347 16.65 -1.21 -18.06
N GLY A 348 16.15 -1.43 -19.28
CA GLY A 348 16.91 -2.01 -20.41
C GLY A 348 17.95 -1.07 -21.05
N GLY A 349 18.11 0.15 -20.53
CA GLY A 349 18.95 1.19 -21.13
C GLY A 349 18.17 2.01 -22.15
N GLY A 350 17.64 3.15 -21.71
CA GLY A 350 16.93 4.12 -22.53
C GLY A 350 16.99 5.51 -21.91
N ASN A 351 16.70 6.54 -22.70
CA ASN A 351 16.61 7.89 -22.18
C ASN A 351 15.37 8.03 -21.27
N PRO A 352 15.43 8.83 -20.20
CA PRO A 352 14.27 9.15 -19.38
C PRO A 352 13.13 9.71 -20.22
N GLN A 353 11.92 9.18 -20.03
CA GLN A 353 10.69 9.61 -20.67
C GLN A 353 9.87 10.44 -19.68
N GLU A 354 9.53 11.66 -20.07
CA GLU A 354 8.65 12.52 -19.27
C GLU A 354 7.20 12.02 -19.38
N LEU A 355 6.55 11.82 -18.24
CA LEU A 355 5.16 11.41 -18.15
C LEU A 355 4.25 12.64 -18.12
N THR A 356 3.13 12.57 -18.84
CA THR A 356 2.17 13.67 -18.97
C THR A 356 1.25 13.73 -17.75
N ARG A 357 1.13 14.90 -17.12
CA ARG A 357 0.14 15.12 -16.05
C ARG A 357 -1.26 15.20 -16.65
N VAL A 358 -2.19 14.43 -16.11
CA VAL A 358 -3.64 14.53 -16.37
C VAL A 358 -4.36 14.95 -15.09
N THR A 359 -5.59 15.44 -15.21
CA THR A 359 -6.33 15.99 -14.06
C THR A 359 -6.65 14.91 -13.04
N ASP A 360 -7.13 13.76 -13.48
CA ASP A 360 -7.54 12.63 -12.64
C ASP A 360 -7.61 11.34 -13.47
N ALA A 361 -7.97 10.23 -12.82
CA ALA A 361 -8.07 8.91 -13.42
C ALA A 361 -8.99 8.84 -14.66
N SER A 362 -10.00 9.71 -14.79
CA SER A 362 -10.93 9.69 -15.93
C SER A 362 -10.30 10.20 -17.24
N GLN A 363 -9.21 10.96 -17.13
CA GLN A 363 -8.48 11.51 -18.28
C GLN A 363 -7.22 10.73 -18.59
N CYS A 364 -7.10 9.50 -18.10
CA CYS A 364 -5.89 8.73 -18.22
C CYS A 364 -5.51 8.37 -19.65
N VAL A 365 -4.23 8.53 -19.94
CA VAL A 365 -3.59 8.23 -21.23
C VAL A 365 -2.32 7.40 -21.01
N ALA A 366 -1.84 6.74 -22.06
CA ALA A 366 -0.54 6.07 -22.04
C ALA A 366 0.57 7.10 -21.78
N GLY A 367 1.45 6.82 -20.82
CA GLY A 367 2.45 7.78 -20.36
C GLY A 367 1.90 8.87 -19.44
N GLY A 368 0.66 8.74 -18.95
CA GLY A 368 0.02 9.69 -18.04
C GLY A 368 0.23 9.42 -16.55
N TRP A 369 0.08 10.46 -15.73
CA TRP A 369 0.00 10.43 -14.25
C TRP A 369 -0.91 11.54 -13.70
N TYR A 370 -1.42 11.42 -12.48
CA TYR A 370 -2.31 12.39 -11.83
C TYR A 370 -2.08 12.45 -10.32
N TYR A 371 -2.66 13.45 -9.65
CA TYR A 371 -2.68 13.55 -8.19
C TYR A 371 -3.91 12.88 -7.59
N ASP A 372 -3.79 12.41 -6.34
CA ASP A 372 -4.96 12.03 -5.54
C ASP A 372 -5.95 13.19 -5.34
N ASN A 373 -5.42 14.40 -5.13
CA ASN A 373 -6.20 15.61 -5.00
C ASN A 373 -5.44 16.80 -5.59
N ASN A 374 -6.03 17.48 -6.59
CA ASN A 374 -5.36 18.62 -7.24
C ASN A 374 -5.22 19.86 -6.36
N ALA A 375 -6.02 20.02 -5.30
CA ALA A 375 -5.94 21.17 -4.40
C ALA A 375 -4.91 20.96 -3.28
N ASN A 376 -4.80 19.74 -2.75
CA ASN A 376 -3.85 19.37 -1.69
C ASN A 376 -3.29 17.96 -1.98
N PRO A 377 -2.33 17.83 -2.91
CA PRO A 377 -1.81 16.53 -3.31
C PRO A 377 -1.01 15.90 -2.18
N THR A 378 -1.37 14.69 -1.79
CA THR A 378 -0.60 13.88 -0.83
C THR A 378 0.09 12.71 -1.51
N SER A 379 -0.39 12.33 -2.69
CA SER A 379 0.19 11.26 -3.49
C SER A 379 0.07 11.51 -4.98
N ILE A 380 1.02 10.93 -5.71
CA ILE A 380 1.14 10.92 -7.15
C ILE A 380 0.77 9.53 -7.63
N GLN A 381 -0.06 9.42 -8.66
CA GLN A 381 -0.55 8.16 -9.21
C GLN A 381 -0.27 8.06 -10.71
N LEU A 382 0.20 6.90 -11.18
CA LEU A 382 0.28 6.64 -12.62
C LEU A 382 -1.08 6.29 -13.19
N CYS A 383 -1.30 6.67 -14.45
CA CYS A 383 -2.41 6.12 -15.21
C CYS A 383 -2.28 4.60 -15.38
N PRO A 384 -3.39 3.85 -15.46
CA PRO A 384 -3.36 2.38 -15.48
C PRO A 384 -2.42 1.76 -16.52
N ASP A 385 -2.38 2.30 -17.74
CA ASP A 385 -1.51 1.79 -18.81
C ASP A 385 -0.03 2.09 -18.55
N THR A 386 0.26 3.30 -18.05
CA THR A 386 1.61 3.70 -17.64
C THR A 386 2.10 2.86 -16.46
N CYS A 387 1.23 2.68 -15.47
CA CYS A 387 1.44 1.82 -14.31
C CYS A 387 1.80 0.40 -14.74
N THR A 388 1.03 -0.19 -15.67
CA THR A 388 1.30 -1.52 -16.22
C THR A 388 2.66 -1.60 -16.91
N THR A 389 3.03 -0.56 -17.67
CA THR A 389 4.34 -0.48 -18.36
C THR A 389 5.49 -0.44 -17.35
N VAL A 390 5.38 0.39 -16.32
CA VAL A 390 6.40 0.52 -15.27
C VAL A 390 6.48 -0.74 -14.42
N GLN A 391 5.35 -1.39 -14.10
CA GLN A 391 5.30 -2.66 -13.37
C GLN A 391 5.95 -3.81 -14.14
N ALA A 392 5.90 -3.79 -15.47
CA ALA A 392 6.50 -4.83 -16.30
C ALA A 392 8.03 -4.70 -16.41
N ASP A 393 8.60 -3.52 -16.15
CA ASP A 393 10.04 -3.27 -16.19
C ASP A 393 10.66 -3.36 -14.79
N THR A 394 11.28 -4.50 -14.50
CA THR A 394 11.87 -4.81 -13.18
C THR A 394 13.09 -3.96 -12.82
N ALA A 395 13.63 -3.18 -13.76
CA ALA A 395 14.73 -2.25 -13.55
C ALA A 395 14.34 -0.79 -13.84
N ALA A 396 13.02 -0.51 -13.96
CA ALA A 396 12.47 0.83 -14.10
C ALA A 396 12.92 1.76 -12.97
N LYS A 397 13.21 3.02 -13.33
CA LYS A 397 13.39 4.10 -12.35
C LYS A 397 12.37 5.19 -12.57
N ILE A 398 11.74 5.64 -11.49
CA ILE A 398 10.85 6.80 -11.49
C ILE A 398 11.53 7.91 -10.70
N SER A 399 11.73 9.05 -11.36
CA SER A 399 12.29 10.26 -10.78
C SER A 399 11.20 11.34 -10.72
N VAL A 400 11.04 11.98 -9.56
CA VAL A 400 10.17 13.15 -9.44
C VAL A 400 11.05 14.38 -9.41
N LEU A 401 10.88 15.23 -10.42
CA LEU A 401 11.51 16.54 -10.52
C LEU A 401 10.55 17.58 -9.93
N LEU A 402 11.05 18.31 -8.94
CA LEU A 402 10.28 19.31 -8.19
C LEU A 402 10.72 20.72 -8.60
N GLY A 403 9.77 21.57 -8.97
CA GLY A 403 9.95 23.01 -8.98
C GLY A 403 9.54 23.59 -7.63
N CYS A 404 10.45 24.30 -6.97
CA CYS A 404 10.13 25.03 -5.74
C CYS A 404 9.51 26.40 -6.09
N GLN A 405 8.53 26.88 -5.31
CA GLN A 405 8.22 28.30 -5.33
C GLN A 405 9.41 29.02 -4.70
N GLY A 406 10.05 29.91 -5.47
CA GLY A 406 11.14 30.73 -4.94
C GLY A 406 10.67 31.46 -3.68
N THR A 407 11.47 31.38 -2.61
CA THR A 407 11.24 32.11 -1.36
C THR A 407 11.35 33.62 -1.55
#